data_AF-A0A2V9SLQ8-F1
#
_entry.id   AF-A0A2V9SLQ8-F1
#
_cell.length_a   1.000
_cell.length_b   1.000
_cell.length_c   1.000
_cell.angle_alpha   90.00
_cell.angle_beta   90.00
_cell.angle_gamma   90.00
#
_symmetry.space_group_name_H-M   'P 1'
#
loop_
_entity.id
_entity.type
_entity.pdbx_description
1 polymer ?
#
loop_
_entity_poly.entity_id
_entity_poly.type
_entity_poly.pdbx_seq_one_letter_code
_entity_poly.pdbx_strand_id
1 'polypeptide(L)' 'MSEHKITLTWKRGDTPFDYQKYSRDHTWRFDGGHEMQASAAPAYLGNPKHVDPEEAFV' A
#
# COMPACT_ATOMS: atom_id res chain seq x y z
N MET A 1 -1.38 23.78 -15.13
CA MET A 1 -1.59 22.36 -14.78
C MET A 1 -1.01 22.13 -13.40
N SER A 2 -1.72 21.42 -12.53
CA SER A 2 -1.20 21.00 -11.21
C SER A 2 -0.73 19.54 -11.27
N GLU A 3 0.31 19.22 -10.51
CA GLU A 3 0.73 17.83 -10.27
C GLU A 3 0.20 17.38 -8.90
N HIS A 4 -0.23 16.12 -8.81
CA HIS A 4 -0.64 15.50 -7.55
C HIS A 4 0.21 14.24 -7.37
N LYS A 5 1.13 14.29 -6.40
CA LYS A 5 2.13 13.25 -6.17
C LYS A 5 1.91 12.60 -4.82
N ILE A 6 2.22 11.32 -4.76
CA ILE A 6 2.34 10.57 -3.52
C ILE A 6 3.66 9.80 -3.54
N THR A 7 4.22 9.54 -2.37
CA THR A 7 5.31 8.59 -2.19
C THR A 7 4.74 7.30 -1.64
N LEU A 8 4.95 6.19 -2.35
CA LEU A 8 4.64 4.85 -1.87
C LEU A 8 5.92 4.20 -1.34
N THR A 9 5.91 3.73 -0.10
CA THR A 9 7.02 2.98 0.49
C THR A 9 6.55 1.59 0.93
N TRP A 10 7.13 0.57 0.32
CA TRP A 10 7.01 -0.82 0.76
C TRP A 10 8.35 -1.29 1.32
N LYS A 11 8.30 -2.05 2.41
CA LYS A 11 9.48 -2.65 3.03
C LYS A 11 9.25 -4.15 3.14
N ARG A 12 10.24 -4.93 2.67
CA ARG A 12 10.20 -6.39 2.75
C ARG A 12 9.97 -6.92 4.17
N GLY A 13 10.53 -6.25 5.18
CA GLY A 13 10.57 -6.76 6.55
C GLY A 13 11.42 -8.03 6.65
N ASP A 14 11.13 -8.85 7.65
CA ASP A 14 11.93 -10.04 7.99
C ASP A 14 11.41 -11.33 7.33
N THR A 15 10.28 -11.27 6.61
CA THR A 15 9.70 -12.46 6.00
C THR A 15 10.46 -12.90 4.74
N PRO A 16 10.43 -14.21 4.41
CA PRO A 16 10.92 -14.69 3.12
C PRO A 16 10.23 -13.94 1.99
N PHE A 17 11.01 -13.51 0.99
CA PHE A 17 10.48 -12.90 -0.21
C PHE A 17 9.97 -13.99 -1.17
N ASP A 18 8.93 -14.69 -0.72
CA ASP A 18 8.18 -15.66 -1.50
C ASP A 18 6.77 -15.12 -1.76
N TYR A 19 6.21 -15.48 -2.92
CA TYR A 19 4.98 -14.88 -3.40
C TYR A 19 3.84 -14.99 -2.38
N GLN A 20 3.76 -16.07 -1.59
CA GLN A 20 2.64 -16.27 -0.68
C GLN A 20 2.83 -15.61 0.69
N LYS A 21 4.05 -15.21 1.06
CA LYS A 21 4.36 -14.77 2.42
C LYS A 21 4.86 -13.34 2.57
N TYR A 22 5.32 -12.67 1.51
CA TYR A 22 5.68 -11.26 1.65
C TYR A 22 4.43 -10.43 1.98
N SER A 23 4.54 -9.47 2.90
CA SER A 23 3.40 -8.60 3.20
C SER A 23 3.13 -7.66 2.03
N ARG A 24 1.87 -7.42 1.68
CA ARG A 24 1.48 -6.40 0.68
C ARG A 24 1.30 -5.03 1.32
N ASP A 25 1.41 -4.93 2.64
CA ASP A 25 1.22 -3.70 3.39
C ASP A 25 2.33 -2.70 3.05
N HIS A 26 1.90 -1.48 2.76
CA HIS A 26 2.77 -0.37 2.39
C HIS A 26 2.17 0.95 2.86
N THR A 27 2.98 2.01 2.82
CA THR A 27 2.54 3.33 3.27
C THR A 27 2.49 4.29 2.09
N TRP A 28 1.38 5.01 1.99
CA TRP A 28 1.26 6.18 1.11
C TRP A 28 1.52 7.43 1.92
N ARG A 29 2.36 8.31 1.40
CA ARG A 29 2.62 9.64 1.95
C ARG A 29 2.28 10.70 0.93
N PHE A 30 1.42 11.63 1.32
CA PHE A 30 1.02 12.78 0.53
C PHE A 30 1.91 13.98 0.87
N ASP A 31 2.08 14.90 -0.08
CA ASP A 31 2.94 16.09 0.10
C ASP A 31 2.52 16.98 1.28
N GLY A 32 1.25 16.95 1.67
CA GLY A 32 0.73 17.63 2.87
C GLY A 32 1.10 16.97 4.20
N GLY A 33 1.91 15.90 4.18
CA GLY A 33 2.36 15.17 5.37
C GLY A 33 1.38 14.11 5.89
N HIS A 34 0.22 13.93 5.24
CA HIS A 34 -0.68 12.83 5.57
C HIS A 34 -0.05 11.50 5.15
N GLU A 35 -0.12 10.52 6.05
CA GLU A 35 0.33 9.16 5.81
C GLU A 35 -0.80 8.17 6.11
N MET A 36 -0.92 7.15 5.28
CA MET A 36 -1.89 6.07 5.48
C MET A 36 -1.31 4.71 5.14
N GLN A 37 -1.81 3.68 5.83
CA GLN A 37 -1.53 2.29 5.50
C GLN A 37 -2.45 1.84 4.37
N ALA A 38 -1.84 1.20 3.38
CA ALA A 38 -2.51 0.62 2.23
C ALA A 38 -1.98 -0.80 2.02
N SER A 39 -2.74 -1.61 1.29
CA SER A 39 -2.36 -2.95 0.90
C SER A 39 -2.88 -3.24 -0.52
N ALA A 40 -2.49 -4.37 -1.10
CA ALA A 40 -3.25 -4.92 -2.23
C ALA A 40 -4.67 -5.34 -1.78
N ALA A 41 -5.57 -5.56 -2.74
CA ALA A 41 -6.89 -6.11 -2.44
C ALA A 41 -6.79 -7.53 -1.84
N PRO A 42 -7.78 -7.99 -1.06
CA PRO A 42 -7.78 -9.32 -0.45
C PRO A 42 -7.65 -10.46 -1.48
N ALA A 43 -8.19 -10.27 -2.69
CA ALA A 43 -8.05 -11.21 -3.81
C ALA A 43 -6.59 -11.44 -4.24
N TYR A 44 -5.68 -10.54 -3.88
CA TYR A 44 -4.25 -10.57 -4.20
C TYR A 44 -3.36 -10.71 -2.95
N LEU A 45 -3.87 -11.40 -1.92
CA LEU A 45 -3.19 -11.68 -0.65
C LEU A 45 -2.87 -10.42 0.17
N GLY A 46 -3.65 -9.36 -0.01
CA GLY A 46 -3.54 -8.16 0.79
C GLY A 46 -4.28 -8.22 2.12
N ASN A 47 -3.92 -7.31 3.02
CA ASN A 47 -4.53 -7.16 4.32
C ASN A 47 -5.86 -6.37 4.22
N PRO A 48 -7.01 -6.99 4.52
CA PRO A 48 -8.33 -6.35 4.41
C PRO A 48 -8.58 -5.23 5.44
N LYS A 49 -7.63 -4.97 6.35
CA LYS A 49 -7.71 -3.83 7.30
C LYS A 49 -7.16 -2.53 6.72
N HIS A 50 -6.54 -2.58 5.55
CA HIS A 50 -5.94 -1.43 4.88
C HIS A 50 -6.65 -1.18 3.56
N VAL A 51 -6.70 0.08 3.14
CA VAL A 51 -7.30 0.44 1.85
C VAL A 51 -6.52 -0.26 0.73
N ASP A 52 -7.24 -0.72 -0.28
CA ASP A 52 -6.63 -1.18 -1.53
C ASP A 52 -6.80 -0.17 -2.68
N PRO A 53 -6.06 -0.31 -3.79
CA PRO A 53 -6.14 0.63 -4.91
C PRO A 53 -7.52 0.70 -5.56
N GLU A 54 -8.25 -0.41 -5.60
CA GLU A 54 -9.60 -0.47 -6.17
C GLU A 54 -10.60 0.27 -5.27
N GLU A 55 -10.54 0.09 -3.96
CA GLU A 55 -11.33 0.85 -2.97
C GLU A 55 -11.02 2.35 -3.02
N ALA A 56 -9.74 2.72 -3.14
CA ALA A 56 -9.31 4.12 -3.19
C ALA A 56 -9.71 4.85 -4.49
N PHE A 57 -10.06 4.11 -5.54
CA PHE A 57 -10.50 4.66 -6.82
C PHE A 57 -11.99 5.04 -6.84
N VAL A 58 -12.82 4.42 -5.99
CA VAL A 58 -14.29 4.58 -5.97
C VAL A 58 -14.73 5.87 -5.29
#